data_AF-A0A382FDS4-F1
#
_entry.id   AF-A0A382FDS4-F1
#
_cell.length_a   1.000
_cell.length_b   1.000
_cell.length_c   1.000
_cell.angle_alpha   90.00
_cell.angle_beta   90.00
_cell.angle_gamma   90.00
#
_symmetry.space_group_name_H-M   'P 1'
#
loop_
_entity.id
_entity.type
_entity.pdbx_description
1 polymer ?
#
loop_
_entity_poly.entity_id
_entity_poly.type
_entity_poly.pdbx_seq_one_letter_code
_entity_poly.pdbx_strand_id
1 'polypeptide(L)'
;KITEIKVNHYPRTRGQSKYGISRTVRVMLDLVMIRFLMSYSTRPIQIFGLMGSLSFGAGFVTSAYLSVGKLFFPEGRKEGRLSYLYSETSLNERMPMLVLSVLLLFTGVQLISMGLIGELVIRTYHESQSKPIYVIREIVKHENGEG
;
A
#
# COMPACT_ATOMS: atom_id res chain seq x y z
N LYS A 1 10.10 22.46 20.47
CA LYS A 1 10.58 21.80 21.72
C LYS A 1 9.34 21.23 22.41
N ILE A 2 9.26 19.92 22.59
CA ILE A 2 8.13 19.29 23.31
C ILE A 2 8.59 19.11 24.76
N THR A 3 7.79 19.57 25.72
CA THR A 3 8.06 19.46 27.16
C THR A 3 6.87 18.76 27.80
N GLU A 4 7.12 17.69 28.53
CA GLU A 4 6.10 17.06 29.37
C GLU A 4 6.01 17.80 30.72
N ILE A 5 4.79 18.10 31.14
CA ILE A 5 4.51 18.73 32.43
C ILE A 5 3.94 17.65 33.34
N LYS A 6 4.65 17.37 34.44
CA LYS A 6 4.21 16.37 35.42
C LYS A 6 2.98 16.91 36.16
N VAL A 7 1.85 16.22 36.02
CA VAL A 7 0.62 16.50 36.75
C VAL A 7 0.38 15.40 37.79
N ASN A 8 -0.18 15.77 38.93
CA ASN A 8 -0.55 14.78 39.96
C ASN A 8 -1.77 13.98 39.48
N HIS A 9 -1.59 12.67 39.32
CA HIS A 9 -2.67 11.74 39.04
C HIS A 9 -3.09 11.03 40.32
N TYR A 10 -4.35 11.24 40.74
CA TYR A 10 -4.95 10.48 41.83
C TYR A 10 -5.37 9.09 41.33
N PRO A 11 -5.13 8.02 42.10
CA PRO A 11 -5.54 6.67 41.73
C PRO A 11 -7.07 6.59 41.61
N ARG A 12 -7.55 5.89 40.57
CA ARG A 12 -8.98 5.72 40.32
C ARG A 12 -9.58 4.82 41.39
N THR A 13 -10.62 5.30 42.07
CA THR A 13 -11.30 4.58 43.16
C THR A 13 -12.49 3.73 42.67
N ARG A 14 -13.00 3.95 41.44
CA ARG A 14 -14.13 3.21 40.84
C ARG A 14 -14.08 3.20 39.31
N GLY A 15 -14.65 2.15 38.72
CA GLY A 15 -14.84 1.98 37.26
C GLY A 15 -13.85 1.01 36.61
N GLN A 16 -14.28 0.33 35.55
CA GLN A 16 -13.41 -0.50 34.71
C GLN A 16 -12.78 0.32 33.59
N SER A 17 -11.58 -0.07 33.15
CA SER A 17 -10.90 0.57 32.03
C SER A 17 -11.74 0.44 30.76
N LYS A 18 -12.02 1.56 30.10
CA LYS A 18 -12.70 1.61 28.78
C LYS A 18 -11.75 1.20 27.63
N TYR A 19 -10.57 0.69 27.95
CA TYR A 19 -9.59 0.15 27.00
C TYR A 19 -9.62 -1.37 27.06
N GLY A 20 -10.16 -1.97 26.00
CA GLY A 20 -10.05 -3.41 25.73
C GLY A 20 -9.20 -3.66 24.49
N ILE A 21 -8.95 -4.94 24.20
CA ILE A 21 -8.11 -5.41 23.08
C ILE A 21 -8.59 -4.86 21.72
N SER A 22 -9.91 -4.77 21.51
CA SER A 22 -10.50 -4.20 20.30
C SER A 22 -10.07 -2.75 20.03
N ARG A 23 -9.87 -1.95 21.09
CA ARG A 23 -9.39 -0.56 20.95
C ARG A 23 -7.92 -0.51 20.56
N THR A 24 -7.10 -1.41 21.07
CA THR A 24 -5.68 -1.49 20.72
C THR A 24 -5.48 -1.81 19.24
N VAL A 25 -6.22 -2.78 18.69
CA VAL A 25 -6.14 -3.12 17.26
C VAL A 25 -6.57 -1.94 16.39
N ARG A 26 -7.67 -1.25 16.74
CA ARG A 26 -8.11 -0.07 16.02
C ARG A 26 -7.06 1.04 16.04
N VAL A 27 -6.49 1.34 17.20
CA VAL A 27 -5.44 2.36 17.32
C VAL A 27 -4.22 1.99 16.47
N MET A 28 -3.81 0.72 16.43
CA MET A 28 -2.70 0.28 15.58
C MET A 28 -3.01 0.48 14.08
N LEU A 29 -4.21 0.08 13.63
CA LEU A 29 -4.65 0.30 12.25
C LEU A 29 -4.74 1.80 11.91
N ASP A 30 -5.24 2.62 12.83
CA ASP A 30 -5.30 4.09 12.67
C ASP A 30 -3.90 4.69 12.54
N LEU A 31 -2.92 4.22 13.32
CA LEU A 31 -1.54 4.69 13.20
C LEU A 31 -0.94 4.31 11.85
N VAL A 32 -1.18 3.09 11.36
CA VAL A 32 -0.75 2.68 10.00
C VAL A 32 -1.40 3.58 8.94
N MET A 33 -2.70 3.84 9.06
CA MET A 33 -3.43 4.73 8.16
C MET A 33 -2.86 6.16 8.19
N ILE A 34 -2.67 6.74 9.38
CA ILE A 34 -2.15 8.11 9.53
C ILE A 34 -0.74 8.21 8.94
N ARG A 35 0.14 7.25 9.23
CA ARG A 35 1.48 7.24 8.62
C ARG A 35 1.42 7.08 7.11
N PHE A 36 0.53 6.21 6.62
CA PHE A 36 0.34 6.02 5.19
C PHE A 36 -0.11 7.32 4.51
N LEU A 37 -1.12 8.00 5.06
CA LEU A 37 -1.61 9.28 4.53
C LEU A 37 -0.52 10.36 4.60
N MET A 38 0.19 10.51 5.72
CA MET A 38 1.23 11.53 5.84
C MET A 38 2.41 11.30 4.88
N SER A 39 2.79 10.04 4.65
CA SER A 39 3.96 9.71 3.81
C SER A 39 3.63 9.58 2.32
N TYR A 40 2.44 9.10 1.95
CA TYR A 40 2.14 8.68 0.58
C TYR A 40 0.93 9.37 -0.05
N SER A 41 0.18 10.23 0.67
CA SER A 41 -0.99 10.95 0.13
C SER A 41 -0.65 11.94 -0.99
N THR A 42 0.63 12.19 -1.28
CA THR A 42 1.06 13.04 -2.39
C THR A 42 1.65 12.24 -3.56
N ARG A 43 2.02 10.97 -3.37
CA ARG A 43 2.66 10.10 -4.38
C ARG A 43 2.30 8.62 -4.19
N PRO A 44 1.03 8.19 -4.41
CA PRO A 44 0.57 6.84 -4.12
C PRO A 44 1.23 5.76 -4.98
N ILE A 45 1.72 6.14 -6.16
CA ILE A 45 2.42 5.22 -7.06
C ILE A 45 3.70 4.67 -6.43
N GLN A 46 4.34 5.37 -5.49
CA GLN A 46 5.60 4.91 -4.88
C GLN A 46 5.39 3.68 -3.99
N ILE A 47 4.26 3.60 -3.29
CA ILE A 47 3.97 2.46 -2.41
C ILE A 47 3.28 1.33 -3.17
N PHE A 48 2.18 1.62 -3.86
CA PHE A 48 1.43 0.59 -4.57
C PHE A 48 2.14 0.10 -5.82
N GLY A 49 2.86 0.99 -6.52
CA GLY A 49 3.68 0.61 -7.67
C GLY A 49 4.87 -0.27 -7.26
N LEU A 50 5.54 0.02 -6.14
CA LEU A 50 6.63 -0.85 -5.65
C LEU A 50 6.11 -2.21 -5.22
N MET A 51 5.08 -2.25 -4.37
CA MET A 51 4.47 -3.52 -3.91
C MET A 51 3.91 -4.32 -5.09
N GLY A 52 3.24 -3.65 -6.02
CA GLY A 52 2.70 -4.27 -7.23
C GLY A 52 3.79 -4.80 -8.16
N SER A 53 4.89 -4.08 -8.34
CA SER A 53 6.03 -4.54 -9.14
C SER A 53 6.73 -5.75 -8.50
N LEU A 54 6.87 -5.76 -7.18
CA LEU A 54 7.43 -6.92 -6.45
C LEU A 54 6.51 -8.15 -6.60
N SER A 55 5.20 -7.98 -6.41
CA SER A 55 4.22 -9.06 -6.58
C SER A 55 4.20 -9.57 -8.02
N PHE A 56 4.15 -8.66 -9.00
CA PHE A 56 4.18 -9.01 -10.42
C PHE A 56 5.47 -9.75 -10.78
N GLY A 57 6.63 -9.24 -10.34
CA GLY A 57 7.92 -9.88 -10.56
C GLY A 57 7.99 -11.28 -9.98
N ALA A 58 7.53 -11.48 -8.74
CA ALA A 58 7.47 -12.80 -8.12
C ALA A 58 6.51 -13.76 -8.86
N GLY A 59 5.32 -13.27 -9.24
CA GLY A 59 4.36 -14.03 -10.06
C GLY A 59 4.91 -14.38 -11.44
N PHE A 60 5.65 -13.47 -12.07
CA PHE A 60 6.27 -13.67 -13.37
C PHE A 60 7.40 -14.70 -13.30
N VAL A 61 8.29 -14.61 -12.31
CA VAL A 61 9.37 -15.58 -12.10
C VAL A 61 8.82 -16.97 -11.84
N THR A 62 7.81 -17.09 -10.96
CA THR A 62 7.17 -18.39 -10.67
C THR A 62 6.44 -18.94 -11.89
N SER A 63 5.70 -18.11 -12.63
CA SER A 63 5.02 -18.53 -13.87
C SER A 63 6.02 -18.96 -14.95
N ALA A 64 7.11 -18.21 -15.15
CA ALA A 64 8.18 -18.54 -16.08
C ALA A 64 8.86 -19.86 -15.70
N TYR A 65 9.17 -20.06 -14.42
CA TYR A 65 9.72 -21.31 -13.90
C TYR A 65 8.84 -22.52 -14.24
N LEU A 66 7.53 -22.40 -14.01
CA LEU A 66 6.55 -23.45 -14.31
C LEU A 66 6.40 -23.69 -15.82
N SER A 67 6.40 -22.62 -16.61
CA SER A 67 6.29 -22.66 -18.08
C SER A 67 7.48 -23.36 -18.72
N VAL A 68 8.71 -23.03 -18.29
CA VAL A 68 9.95 -23.68 -18.75
C VAL A 68 9.93 -25.17 -18.42
N GLY A 69 9.52 -25.54 -17.19
CA GLY A 69 9.41 -26.94 -16.80
C GLY A 69 8.47 -27.73 -17.71
N LYS A 70 7.29 -27.17 -18.01
CA LYS A 70 6.29 -27.83 -18.86
C LYS A 70 6.70 -27.92 -20.33
N LEU A 71 7.43 -26.94 -20.87
CA LEU A 71 7.79 -26.90 -22.28
C LEU A 71 8.98 -27.81 -22.61
N PHE A 72 9.99 -27.86 -21.74
CA PHE A 72 11.21 -28.65 -21.98
C PHE A 72 11.14 -30.07 -21.41
N PHE A 73 10.30 -30.31 -20.39
CA PHE A 73 10.17 -31.60 -19.71
C PHE A 73 8.70 -31.98 -19.52
N PRO A 74 7.94 -32.24 -20.61
CA PRO A 74 6.50 -32.48 -20.53
C PRO A 74 6.12 -33.68 -19.66
N GLU A 75 6.97 -34.71 -19.59
CA GLU A 75 6.77 -35.92 -18.75
C GLU A 75 7.45 -35.84 -17.38
N GLY A 76 8.10 -34.72 -17.06
CA GLY A 76 8.97 -34.60 -15.89
C GLY A 76 10.33 -35.25 -16.10
N ARG A 77 11.31 -34.73 -15.36
CA ARG A 77 12.70 -35.16 -15.43
C ARG A 77 12.99 -36.06 -14.25
N LYS A 78 13.14 -37.37 -14.50
CA LYS A 78 13.39 -38.37 -13.45
C LYS A 78 14.87 -38.52 -13.09
N GLU A 79 15.79 -38.09 -13.96
CA GLU A 79 17.23 -38.31 -13.80
C GLU A 79 18.07 -37.02 -14.01
N GLY A 80 19.23 -36.94 -13.32
CA GLY A 80 20.18 -35.82 -13.38
C GLY A 80 20.03 -34.79 -12.26
N ARG A 81 21.01 -33.88 -12.12
CA ARG A 81 21.07 -32.87 -11.02
C ARG A 81 19.84 -31.94 -10.96
N LEU A 82 19.12 -31.78 -12.08
CA LEU A 82 17.92 -30.95 -12.18
C LEU A 82 16.61 -31.73 -11.91
N SER A 83 16.68 -33.03 -11.62
CA SER A 83 15.52 -33.88 -11.31
C SER A 83 14.73 -33.31 -10.13
N TYR A 84 15.38 -32.85 -9.05
CA TYR A 84 14.68 -32.23 -7.90
C TYR A 84 13.81 -31.01 -8.25
N LEU A 85 14.15 -30.25 -9.31
CA LEU A 85 13.37 -29.08 -9.72
C LEU A 85 12.22 -29.45 -10.68
N TYR A 86 12.38 -30.53 -11.46
CA TYR A 86 11.45 -30.95 -12.51
C TYR A 86 10.95 -32.39 -12.36
N SER A 87 10.99 -32.95 -11.14
CA SER A 87 10.67 -34.37 -10.86
C SER A 87 9.25 -34.71 -11.29
N GLU A 88 8.30 -33.86 -10.90
CA GLU A 88 6.88 -34.03 -11.17
C GLU A 88 6.39 -32.86 -12.04
N THR A 89 5.88 -33.17 -13.23
CA THR A 89 5.29 -32.16 -14.15
C THR A 89 3.79 -32.36 -14.32
N SER A 90 3.19 -33.23 -13.48
CA SER A 90 1.75 -33.41 -13.42
C SER A 90 1.08 -32.07 -13.08
N LEU A 91 0.02 -31.74 -13.82
CA LEU A 91 -0.63 -30.44 -13.69
C LEU A 91 -1.27 -30.26 -12.32
N ASN A 92 -1.75 -31.36 -11.72
CA ASN A 92 -2.45 -31.38 -10.43
C ASN A 92 -1.54 -31.03 -9.25
N GLU A 93 -0.29 -31.51 -9.23
CA GLU A 93 0.62 -31.26 -8.11
C GLU A 93 1.18 -29.83 -8.12
N ARG A 94 1.30 -29.21 -9.30
CA ARG A 94 1.73 -27.82 -9.45
C ARG A 94 0.59 -26.81 -9.37
N MET A 95 -0.69 -27.25 -9.27
CA MET A 95 -1.85 -26.35 -9.16
C MET A 95 -1.69 -25.26 -8.09
N PRO A 96 -1.21 -25.55 -6.86
CA PRO A 96 -1.04 -24.51 -5.84
C PRO A 96 -0.06 -23.41 -6.27
N MET A 97 1.07 -23.80 -6.88
CA MET A 97 2.07 -22.84 -7.38
C MET A 97 1.59 -22.08 -8.62
N LEU A 98 0.84 -22.74 -9.51
CA LEU A 98 0.20 -22.10 -10.66
C LEU A 98 -0.82 -21.06 -10.21
N VAL A 99 -1.73 -21.43 -9.31
CA VAL A 99 -2.72 -20.51 -8.73
C VAL A 99 -2.03 -19.35 -8.03
N LEU A 100 -1.01 -19.61 -7.21
CA LEU A 100 -0.22 -18.56 -6.57
C LEU A 100 0.44 -17.62 -7.60
N SER A 101 1.04 -18.16 -8.67
CA SER A 101 1.68 -17.34 -9.71
C SER A 101 0.69 -16.41 -10.40
N VAL A 102 -0.50 -16.92 -10.74
CA VAL A 102 -1.57 -16.13 -11.36
C VAL A 102 -2.11 -15.09 -10.39
N LEU A 103 -2.33 -15.45 -9.12
CA LEU A 103 -2.76 -14.52 -8.07
C LEU A 103 -1.75 -13.38 -7.87
N LEU A 104 -0.46 -13.69 -7.84
CA LEU A 104 0.62 -12.69 -7.69
C LEU A 104 0.72 -11.76 -8.89
N LEU A 105 0.57 -12.29 -10.12
CA LEU A 105 0.51 -11.49 -11.34
C LEU A 105 -0.70 -10.55 -11.32
N PHE A 106 -1.89 -11.08 -11.04
CA PHE A 106 -3.13 -10.31 -11.00
C PHE A 106 -3.09 -9.23 -9.93
N THR A 107 -2.67 -9.60 -8.71
CA THR A 107 -2.50 -8.66 -7.59
C THR A 107 -1.48 -7.58 -7.93
N GLY A 108 -0.37 -7.95 -8.60
CA GLY A 108 0.65 -7.01 -9.04
C GLY A 108 0.10 -5.94 -9.97
N VAL A 109 -0.66 -6.34 -11.01
CA VAL A 109 -1.32 -5.41 -11.93
C VAL A 109 -2.35 -4.55 -11.20
N GLN A 110 -3.14 -5.13 -10.29
CA GLN A 110 -4.16 -4.40 -9.53
C GLN A 110 -3.54 -3.33 -8.62
N LEU A 111 -2.44 -3.64 -7.95
CA LEU A 111 -1.72 -2.68 -7.10
C LEU A 111 -1.10 -1.55 -7.93
N ILE A 112 -0.45 -1.86 -9.06
CA ILE A 112 0.10 -0.83 -9.96
C ILE A 112 -1.03 0.09 -10.46
N SER A 113 -2.16 -0.49 -10.85
CA SER A 113 -3.34 0.26 -11.29
C SER A 113 -3.87 1.19 -10.19
N MET A 114 -3.97 0.71 -8.94
CA MET A 114 -4.39 1.57 -7.83
C MET A 114 -3.40 2.69 -7.53
N GLY A 115 -2.10 2.44 -7.67
CA GLY A 115 -1.07 3.49 -7.57
C GLY A 115 -1.24 4.57 -8.63
N LEU A 116 -1.50 4.18 -9.87
CA LEU A 116 -1.74 5.09 -10.99
C LEU A 116 -3.03 5.91 -10.79
N ILE A 117 -4.13 5.25 -10.41
CA ILE A 117 -5.41 5.92 -10.13
C ILE A 117 -5.25 6.91 -8.98
N GLY A 118 -4.56 6.53 -7.91
CA GLY A 118 -4.28 7.43 -6.78
C GLY A 118 -3.50 8.67 -7.22
N GLU A 119 -2.47 8.48 -8.03
CA GLU A 119 -1.67 9.57 -8.61
C GLU A 119 -2.53 10.52 -9.47
N LEU A 120 -3.42 9.98 -10.31
CA LEU A 120 -4.36 10.76 -11.12
C LEU A 120 -5.34 11.55 -10.24
N VAL A 121 -5.94 10.91 -9.24
CA VAL A 121 -6.89 11.55 -8.31
C VAL A 121 -6.23 12.73 -7.58
N ILE A 122 -4.99 12.56 -7.11
CA ILE A 122 -4.25 13.63 -6.44
C ILE A 122 -3.93 14.77 -7.38
N ARG A 123 -3.52 14.48 -8.62
CA ARG A 123 -3.25 15.50 -9.63
C ARG A 123 -4.50 16.30 -9.94
N THR A 124 -5.62 15.62 -10.24
CA THR A 124 -6.91 16.29 -10.46
C THR A 124 -7.36 17.10 -9.25
N TYR A 125 -7.16 16.59 -8.03
CA TYR A 125 -7.49 17.33 -6.81
C TYR A 125 -6.68 18.62 -6.70
N HIS A 126 -5.36 18.58 -6.90
CA HIS A 126 -4.51 19.77 -6.80
C HIS A 126 -4.72 20.74 -7.97
N GLU A 127 -4.93 20.24 -9.17
CA GLU A 127 -5.22 21.04 -10.37
C GLU A 127 -6.57 21.76 -10.26
N SER A 128 -7.59 21.07 -9.76
CA SER A 128 -8.91 21.65 -9.48
C SER A 128 -8.92 22.60 -8.28
N GLN A 129 -7.91 22.56 -7.41
CA GLN A 129 -7.91 23.40 -6.22
C GLN A 129 -7.56 24.85 -6.52
N SER A 130 -6.95 25.21 -7.66
CA SER A 130 -6.68 26.58 -8.16
C SER A 130 -6.82 27.71 -7.12
N LYS A 131 -6.12 27.56 -5.98
CA LYS A 131 -6.29 28.42 -4.80
C LYS A 131 -5.22 29.48 -4.89
N PRO A 132 -5.57 30.79 -4.87
CA PRO A 132 -4.57 31.84 -4.79
C PRO A 132 -3.72 31.64 -3.54
N ILE A 133 -2.41 31.90 -3.65
CA ILE A 133 -1.39 31.72 -2.59
C ILE A 133 -1.63 32.66 -1.39
N TYR A 134 -2.64 33.51 -1.43
CA TYR A 134 -2.92 34.52 -0.43
C TYR A 134 -4.38 34.44 0.05
N VAL A 135 -4.56 34.68 1.34
CA VAL A 135 -5.86 34.94 1.96
C VAL A 135 -5.90 36.44 2.25
N ILE A 136 -6.76 37.18 1.55
CA ILE A 136 -6.96 38.60 1.85
C ILE A 136 -7.67 38.68 3.20
N ARG A 137 -6.97 39.20 4.21
CA ARG A 137 -7.52 39.33 5.57
C ARG A 137 -8.44 40.54 5.69
N GLU A 138 -8.13 41.62 4.97
CA GLU A 138 -8.92 42.86 4.96
C GLU A 138 -8.53 43.72 3.76
N ILE A 139 -9.50 44.40 3.13
CA ILE A 139 -9.26 45.39 2.07
C ILE A 139 -9.59 46.76 2.65
N VAL A 140 -8.58 47.59 2.90
CA VAL A 140 -8.78 48.97 3.35
C VAL A 140 -9.00 49.84 2.11
N LYS A 141 -10.24 50.28 1.89
CA LYS A 141 -10.54 51.34 0.92
C LYS A 141 -10.21 52.68 1.57
N HIS A 142 -9.28 53.43 0.99
CA HIS A 142 -9.07 54.82 1.35
C HIS A 142 -10.16 55.64 0.63
N GLU A 143 -11.12 56.18 1.37
CA GLU A 143 -11.98 57.24 0.83
C GLU A 143 -11.13 58.50 0.71
N ASN A 144 -10.91 58.95 -0.52
CA ASN A 144 -10.39 60.30 -0.75
C ASN A 144 -11.54 61.25 -0.44
N GLY A 145 -11.49 61.87 0.74
CA GLY A 145 -12.25 63.07 1.03
C GLY A 145 -11.68 64.22 0.20
N GLU A 146 -12.21 64.39 -1.00
CA GLU A 146 -12.26 65.72 -1.63
C GLU A 146 -13.60 66.34 -1.21
N GLY A 147 -13.50 67.46 -0.50
CA GLY A 147 -14.63 68.21 0.07
C GLY A 147 -15.36 69.10 -0.91
#